data_AF-A0A161YMC1-F1
#
_entry.id   AF-A0A161YMC1-F1
#
_cell.length_a   1.000
_cell.length_b   1.000
_cell.length_c   1.000
_cell.angle_alpha   90.00
_cell.angle_beta   90.00
_cell.angle_gamma   90.00
#
_symmetry.space_group_name_H-M   'P 1'
#
loop_
_entity.id
_entity.type
_entity.pdbx_description
1 polymer ?
#
loop_
_entity_poly.entity_id
_entity_poly.type
_entity_poly.pdbx_seq_one_letter_code
_entity_poly.pdbx_strand_id
1 'polypeptide(L)'
;MDIFILSIAFLAPVIIAEFYSSREYELSFRDQFDKWRLGKYLALLFSFLYLLALMVLESANPDSVFSALYAGAWLSLIIYSKSFGELFLGNAEEFKRVGLLEDAAFIIGWVGLIHQCASYLLYV
;
A
#
# COMPACT_ATOMS: atom_id res chain seq x y z
N MET A 1 -22.48 -2.06 7.50
CA MET A 1 -21.12 -2.09 8.04
C MET A 1 -20.64 -0.65 8.17
N ASP A 2 -20.01 -0.29 9.28
CA ASP A 2 -19.65 1.11 9.51
C ASP A 2 -18.49 1.53 8.61
N ILE A 3 -18.63 2.69 7.96
CA ILE A 3 -17.58 3.40 7.21
C ILE A 3 -16.29 3.48 8.04
N PHE A 4 -16.44 3.62 9.36
CA PHE A 4 -15.35 3.61 10.32
C PHE A 4 -14.50 2.33 10.29
N ILE A 5 -15.13 1.16 10.15
CA ILE A 5 -14.43 -0.13 10.09
C ILE A 5 -13.60 -0.22 8.80
N LEU A 6 -14.16 0.22 7.66
CA LEU A 6 -13.43 0.26 6.39
C LEU A 6 -12.23 1.21 6.46
N SER A 7 -12.40 2.39 7.06
CA SER A 7 -11.30 3.33 7.29
C SER A 7 -10.20 2.73 8.17
N ILE A 8 -10.57 2.07 9.28
CA ILE A 8 -9.58 1.41 10.15
C ILE A 8 -8.85 0.30 9.40
N ALA A 9 -9.59 -0.56 8.70
CA ALA A 9 -9.00 -1.66 7.94
C ALA A 9 -7.99 -1.14 6.91
N PHE A 10 -8.34 -0.06 6.19
CA PHE A 10 -7.45 0.56 5.22
C PHE A 10 -6.23 1.25 5.85
N LEU A 11 -6.42 1.99 6.94
CA LEU A 11 -5.35 2.77 7.57
C LEU A 11 -4.40 1.90 8.41
N ALA A 12 -4.86 0.77 8.95
CA ALA A 12 -4.05 -0.04 9.84
C ALA A 12 -2.72 -0.49 9.23
N PRO A 13 -2.65 -1.06 8.00
CA PRO A 13 -1.39 -1.38 7.36
C PRO A 13 -0.47 -0.16 7.17
N VAL A 14 -1.05 0.99 6.80
CA VAL A 14 -0.31 2.23 6.52
C VAL A 14 0.32 2.78 7.80
N ILE A 15 -0.43 2.78 8.90
CA ILE A 15 0.06 3.21 10.22
C ILE A 15 1.14 2.25 10.73
N ILE A 16 0.95 0.95 10.57
CA ILE A 16 1.96 -0.05 10.95
C ILE A 16 3.25 0.16 10.15
N ALA A 17 3.14 0.44 8.86
CA ALA A 17 4.27 0.71 7.99
C ALA A 17 5.01 2.01 8.36
N GLU A 18 4.29 3.10 8.64
CA GLU A 18 4.88 4.34 9.16
C GLU A 18 5.64 4.10 10.47
N PHE A 19 5.00 3.39 11.40
CA PHE A 19 5.61 3.07 12.68
C PHE A 19 6.88 2.25 12.53
N TYR A 20 6.85 1.22 11.68
CA TYR A 20 8.01 0.38 11.39
C TYR A 20 9.13 1.18 10.71
N SER A 21 8.79 1.96 9.68
CA SER A 21 9.77 2.74 8.91
C SER A 21 10.46 3.81 9.77
N SER A 22 9.69 4.51 10.62
CA SER A 22 10.24 5.52 11.53
C SER A 22 11.10 4.91 12.64
N ARG A 23 10.80 3.69 13.10
CA ARG A 23 11.54 3.03 14.19
C ARG A 23 12.82 2.34 13.75
N GLU A 24 12.76 1.56 12.67
CA GLU A 24 13.89 0.75 12.23
C GLU A 24 14.83 1.51 11.28
N TYR A 25 14.31 2.49 10.53
CA TYR A 25 15.06 3.19 9.49
C TYR A 25 15.22 4.69 9.75
N GLU A 26 14.62 5.22 10.83
CA GLU A 26 14.61 6.65 11.17
C GLU A 26 14.11 7.56 10.03
N LEU A 27 13.29 7.01 9.12
CA LEU A 27 12.76 7.74 7.98
C LEU A 27 11.49 8.47 8.37
N SER A 28 11.40 9.75 8.00
CA SER A 28 10.14 10.50 8.07
C SER A 28 9.23 10.15 6.88
N PHE A 29 7.94 10.44 7.02
CA PHE A 29 7.00 10.31 5.90
C PHE A 29 7.46 11.02 4.63
N ARG A 30 8.14 12.17 4.76
CA ARG A 30 8.63 12.94 3.60
C ARG A 30 9.74 12.21 2.84
N ASP A 31 10.63 11.53 3.56
CA ASP A 31 11.77 10.81 2.98
C ASP A 31 11.30 9.63 2.12
N GLN A 32 10.11 9.10 2.40
CA GLN A 32 9.47 8.10 1.55
C GLN A 32 9.19 8.60 0.13
N PHE A 33 9.14 9.91 -0.12
CA PHE A 33 8.79 10.48 -1.42
C PHE A 33 10.00 11.00 -2.22
N ASP A 34 11.22 10.61 -1.85
CA ASP A 34 12.43 10.98 -2.60
C ASP A 34 12.53 10.26 -3.94
N LYS A 35 12.18 8.97 -3.97
CA LYS A 35 12.10 8.15 -5.20
C LYS A 35 10.64 7.86 -5.54
N TRP A 36 10.35 7.74 -6.84
CA TRP A 36 9.02 7.41 -7.38
C TRP A 36 7.88 8.34 -6.92
N ARG A 37 8.19 9.59 -6.56
CA ARG A 37 7.24 10.56 -5.99
C ARG A 37 5.89 10.60 -6.71
N LEU A 38 5.90 10.75 -8.04
CA LEU A 38 4.68 10.82 -8.84
C LEU A 38 3.86 9.52 -8.72
N GLY A 39 4.52 8.37 -8.79
CA GLY A 39 3.86 7.08 -8.62
C GLY A 39 3.26 6.91 -7.22
N LYS A 40 3.96 7.33 -6.17
CA LYS A 40 3.41 7.26 -4.80
C LYS A 40 2.16 8.14 -4.64
N TYR A 41 2.13 9.33 -5.26
CA TYR A 41 0.93 10.17 -5.28
C TYR A 41 -0.22 9.57 -6.09
N LEU A 42 0.05 8.96 -7.24
CA LEU A 42 -0.99 8.27 -8.02
C LEU A 42 -1.56 7.06 -7.25
N ALA A 43 -0.71 6.32 -6.55
CA ALA A 43 -1.15 5.20 -5.71
C ALA A 43 -2.04 5.67 -4.55
N LEU A 44 -1.70 6.78 -3.90
CA LEU A 44 -2.55 7.43 -2.89
C LEU A 44 -3.93 7.77 -3.47
N LEU A 45 -3.96 8.41 -4.63
CA LEU A 45 -5.21 8.78 -5.30
C LEU A 45 -6.06 7.54 -5.63
N PHE A 46 -5.46 6.51 -6.24
CA PHE A 46 -6.19 5.30 -6.63
C PHE A 46 -6.70 4.53 -5.41
N SER A 47 -5.89 4.40 -4.38
CA SER A 47 -6.29 3.73 -3.13
C SER A 47 -7.40 4.48 -2.42
N PHE A 48 -7.37 5.82 -2.43
CA PHE A 48 -8.43 6.65 -1.87
C PHE A 48 -9.74 6.53 -2.65
N LEU A 49 -9.69 6.60 -3.98
CA LEU A 49 -10.88 6.40 -4.83
C LEU A 49 -11.47 4.99 -4.66
N TYR A 50 -10.62 3.97 -4.54
CA TYR A 50 -11.03 2.61 -4.27
C TYR A 50 -11.73 2.48 -2.91
N LEU A 51 -11.16 3.07 -1.86
CA LEU A 51 -11.78 3.08 -0.53
C LEU A 51 -13.15 3.78 -0.55
N LEU A 52 -13.27 4.92 -1.24
CA LEU A 52 -14.55 5.60 -1.42
C LEU A 52 -15.57 4.72 -2.15
N ALA A 53 -15.15 3.97 -3.18
CA ALA A 53 -16.03 3.05 -3.88
C ALA A 53 -16.56 1.96 -2.93
N LEU A 54 -15.70 1.36 -2.11
CA LEU A 54 -16.13 0.39 -1.08
C LEU A 54 -17.12 1.01 -0.09
N MET A 55 -16.87 2.24 0.37
CA MET A 55 -17.75 2.94 1.32
C MET A 55 -19.12 3.28 0.75
N VAL A 56 -19.23 3.58 -0.54
CA VAL A 56 -20.48 4.00 -1.18
C VAL A 56 -21.27 2.82 -1.74
N LEU A 57 -20.59 1.86 -2.37
CA LEU A 57 -21.21 0.79 -3.14
C LEU A 57 -21.34 -0.51 -2.35
N GLU A 58 -20.48 -0.74 -1.35
CA GLU A 58 -20.42 -2.02 -0.63
C GLU A 58 -20.51 -1.87 0.90
N SER A 59 -21.05 -0.76 1.41
CA SER A 59 -21.13 -0.50 2.85
C SER A 59 -21.88 -1.57 3.67
N ALA A 60 -22.63 -2.47 3.03
CA ALA A 60 -23.34 -3.56 3.69
C ALA A 60 -22.62 -4.92 3.59
N ASN A 61 -21.59 -5.05 2.75
CA ASN A 61 -20.91 -6.32 2.51
C ASN A 61 -19.73 -6.53 3.49
N PRO A 62 -19.75 -7.55 4.36
CA PRO A 62 -18.66 -7.80 5.30
C PRO A 62 -17.31 -8.11 4.62
N ASP A 63 -17.31 -8.65 3.39
CA ASP A 63 -16.08 -9.00 2.69
C ASP A 63 -15.26 -7.76 2.28
N SER A 64 -15.91 -6.59 2.18
CA SER A 64 -15.26 -5.32 1.84
C SER A 64 -14.24 -4.87 2.88
N VAL A 65 -14.25 -5.42 4.11
CA VAL A 65 -13.19 -5.19 5.11
C VAL A 65 -11.86 -5.73 4.63
N PHE A 66 -11.84 -6.94 4.06
CA PHE A 66 -10.61 -7.52 3.53
C PHE A 66 -10.13 -6.74 2.30
N SER A 67 -11.06 -6.32 1.44
CA SER A 67 -10.74 -5.43 0.33
C SER A 67 -10.09 -4.12 0.80
N ALA A 68 -10.65 -3.46 1.82
CA ALA A 68 -10.06 -2.25 2.39
C ALA A 68 -8.68 -2.52 3.01
N LEU A 69 -8.51 -3.63 3.74
CA LEU A 69 -7.25 -4.04 4.33
C LEU A 69 -6.16 -4.27 3.27
N TYR A 70 -6.47 -5.01 2.20
CA TYR A 70 -5.52 -5.26 1.12
C TYR A 70 -5.14 -3.98 0.37
N ALA A 71 -6.09 -3.08 0.13
CA ALA A 71 -5.80 -1.79 -0.49
C ALA A 71 -4.82 -0.96 0.37
N GLY A 72 -5.03 -0.96 1.69
CA GLY A 72 -4.09 -0.37 2.65
C GLY A 72 -2.70 -1.03 2.60
N ALA A 73 -2.64 -2.35 2.53
CA ALA A 73 -1.39 -3.11 2.47
C ALA A 73 -0.59 -2.82 1.18
N TRP A 74 -1.25 -2.79 0.01
CA TRP A 74 -0.59 -2.44 -1.25
C TRP A 74 -0.08 -1.00 -1.24
N LEU A 75 -0.89 -0.06 -0.75
CA LEU A 75 -0.48 1.32 -0.60
C LEU A 75 0.74 1.44 0.33
N SER A 76 0.76 0.68 1.42
CA SER A 76 1.89 0.64 2.36
C SER A 76 3.16 0.16 1.68
N LEU A 77 3.08 -0.88 0.85
CA LEU A 77 4.22 -1.39 0.08
C LEU A 77 4.74 -0.35 -0.92
N ILE A 78 3.87 0.47 -1.50
CA ILE A 78 4.23 1.53 -2.45
C ILE A 78 4.87 2.72 -1.74
N ILE A 79 4.26 3.24 -0.67
CA ILE A 79 4.76 4.42 0.04
C ILE A 79 6.07 4.07 0.74
N TYR A 80 6.07 3.01 1.55
CA TYR A 80 7.20 2.57 2.37
C TYR A 80 8.08 1.56 1.66
N SER A 81 8.15 1.63 0.33
CA SER A 81 8.88 0.71 -0.54
C SER A 81 10.35 0.54 -0.15
N LYS A 82 10.96 1.58 0.42
CA LYS A 82 12.35 1.53 0.92
C LYS A 82 12.50 0.55 2.09
N SER A 83 11.71 0.73 3.15
CA SER A 83 11.72 -0.16 4.32
C SER A 83 11.22 -1.57 3.99
N PHE A 84 10.21 -1.69 3.14
CA PHE A 84 9.68 -3.00 2.76
C PHE A 84 10.56 -3.77 1.77
N GLY A 85 11.27 -3.08 0.88
CA GLY A 85 12.26 -3.70 0.01
C GLY A 85 13.33 -4.41 0.83
N GLU A 86 13.81 -3.78 1.90
CA GLU A 86 14.79 -4.40 2.80
C GLU A 86 14.19 -5.53 3.63
N LEU A 87 12.97 -5.38 4.14
CA LEU A 87 12.29 -6.43 4.92
C LEU A 87 12.02 -7.71 4.10
N PHE A 88 11.46 -7.59 2.90
CA PHE A 88 11.02 -8.75 2.12
C PHE A 88 12.12 -9.33 1.23
N LEU A 89 13.04 -8.49 0.76
CA LEU A 89 14.06 -8.87 -0.20
C LEU A 89 15.48 -8.75 0.37
N GLY A 90 15.62 -8.54 1.69
CA GLY A 90 16.92 -8.38 2.36
C GLY A 90 17.87 -9.58 2.21
N ASN A 91 17.32 -10.78 2.00
CA ASN A 91 18.08 -12.01 1.72
C ASN A 91 18.48 -12.15 0.24
N ALA A 92 17.97 -11.30 -0.64
CA ALA A 92 18.26 -11.34 -2.07
C ALA A 92 19.50 -10.49 -2.37
N GLU A 93 20.68 -11.08 -2.15
CA GLU A 93 21.98 -10.39 -2.26
C GLU A 93 22.18 -9.67 -3.61
N GLU A 94 21.69 -10.25 -4.71
CA GLU A 94 21.79 -9.64 -6.04
C GLU A 94 21.00 -8.33 -6.13
N PHE A 95 19.75 -8.29 -5.64
CA PHE A 95 18.94 -7.08 -5.64
C PHE A 95 19.49 -6.02 -4.68
N LYS A 96 20.05 -6.46 -3.55
CA LYS A 96 20.72 -5.60 -2.58
C LYS A 96 21.97 -4.94 -3.17
N ARG A 97 22.79 -5.68 -3.93
CA ARG A 97 24.00 -5.15 -4.59
C ARG A 97 23.71 -4.09 -5.63
N VAL A 98 22.57 -4.18 -6.31
CA VAL A 98 22.19 -3.28 -7.42
C VAL A 98 21.28 -2.14 -6.94
N GLY A 99 20.85 -2.14 -5.66
CA GLY A 99 19.99 -1.11 -5.10
C GLY A 99 18.54 -1.16 -5.63
N LEU A 100 18.07 -2.35 -6.04
CA LEU A 100 16.76 -2.55 -6.67
C LEU A 100 15.65 -2.98 -5.69
N LEU A 101 15.97 -3.11 -4.40
CA LEU A 101 15.03 -3.58 -3.37
C LEU A 101 13.80 -2.67 -3.28
N GLU A 102 14.02 -1.35 -3.29
CA GLU A 102 12.94 -0.36 -3.26
C GLU A 102 12.08 -0.45 -4.53
N ASP A 103 12.70 -0.65 -5.69
CA ASP A 103 12.00 -0.72 -6.98
C ASP A 103 11.09 -1.95 -7.04
N ALA A 104 11.59 -3.08 -6.57
CA ALA A 104 10.81 -4.32 -6.52
C ALA A 104 9.60 -4.19 -5.59
N ALA A 105 9.76 -3.66 -4.38
CA ALA A 105 8.64 -3.42 -3.46
C ALA A 105 7.61 -2.44 -4.07
N PHE A 106 8.08 -1.36 -4.68
CA PHE A 106 7.23 -0.39 -5.37
C PHE A 106 6.43 -1.03 -6.51
N ILE A 107 7.07 -1.84 -7.36
CA ILE A 107 6.42 -2.52 -8.50
C ILE A 107 5.41 -3.55 -8.01
N ILE A 108 5.75 -4.38 -7.03
CA ILE A 108 4.83 -5.38 -6.45
C ILE A 108 3.58 -4.69 -5.89
N GLY A 109 3.77 -3.56 -5.21
CA GLY A 109 2.67 -2.79 -4.63
C GLY A 109 1.73 -2.27 -5.71
N TRP A 110 2.29 -1.77 -6.81
CA TRP A 110 1.51 -1.34 -7.97
C TRP A 110 0.76 -2.48 -8.66
N VAL A 111 1.39 -3.65 -8.84
CA VAL A 111 0.74 -4.83 -9.41
C VAL A 111 -0.45 -5.23 -8.55
N GLY A 112 -0.28 -5.27 -7.22
CA GLY A 112 -1.36 -5.57 -6.27
C GLY A 112 -2.50 -4.55 -6.33
N LEU A 113 -2.18 -3.25 -6.32
CA LEU A 113 -3.17 -2.18 -6.39
C LEU A 113 -3.96 -2.20 -7.71
N ILE A 114 -3.27 -2.35 -8.85
CA ILE A 114 -3.91 -2.42 -10.17
C ILE A 114 -4.79 -3.65 -10.27
N HIS A 115 -4.30 -4.82 -9.86
CA HIS A 115 -5.08 -6.05 -9.84
C HIS A 115 -6.35 -5.86 -9.01
N GLN A 116 -6.22 -5.31 -7.80
CA GLN A 116 -7.36 -5.08 -6.93
C GLN A 116 -8.40 -4.11 -7.51
N CYS A 117 -7.96 -2.98 -8.06
CA CYS A 117 -8.85 -2.04 -8.74
C CYS A 117 -9.53 -2.66 -9.97
N ALA A 118 -8.78 -3.43 -10.78
CA ALA A 118 -9.31 -4.08 -11.97
C ALA A 118 -10.32 -5.19 -11.61
N SER A 119 -10.01 -6.03 -10.62
CA SER A 119 -10.93 -7.05 -10.14
C SER A 119 -12.23 -6.43 -9.63
N TYR A 120 -12.14 -5.33 -8.88
CA TYR A 120 -13.33 -4.62 -8.43
C TYR A 120 -14.16 -4.09 -9.60
N LEU A 121 -13.55 -3.48 -10.61
CA LEU A 121 -14.29 -2.99 -11.79
C LEU A 121 -14.90 -4.11 -12.65
N LEU A 122 -14.34 -5.32 -12.62
CA LEU A 122 -14.80 -6.45 -13.45
C LEU A 122 -15.82 -7.35 -12.76
N TYR A 123 -15.81 -7.40 -11.42
CA TYR A 123 -16.60 -8.33 -10.62
C TYR A 123 -17.62 -7.66 -9.68
N VAL A 124 -17.70 -6.33 -9.67
CA VAL A 124 -18.83 -5.53 -9.15
C VAL A 124 -19.83 -5.29 -10.26
#